data_AF-K1YQ74-F1
#
_entry.id   AF-K1YQ74-F1
#
_cell.length_a   1.000
_cell.length_b   1.000
_cell.length_c   1.000
_cell.angle_alpha   90.00
_cell.angle_beta   90.00
_cell.angle_gamma   90.00
#
_symmetry.space_group_name_H-M   'P 1'
#
loop_
_entity.id
_entity.type
_entity.pdbx_description
1 polymer ?
#
loop_
_entity_poly.entity_id
_entity_poly.type
_entity_poly.pdbx_seq_one_letter_code
_entity_poly.pdbx_strand_id
1 'polypeptide(L)'
;MLVASLGRGIQIAWFGVLPEHRLPLRALFGFLILKNGVPVGYGDAALLFNWIDGGGGISIFDAFRNGESMFIFYRFVAFLYQHLGIRAIHISRWDIGHNNPEGIDSGAFWFYYRLGFRPKHEELRRLAAREYQLIRQKRGYRSSRKTLESLSQVGMFVGLDKGIDSSVQDFETRRVSQRAGALSAQIESEKLMAELASIIGVKNWRTWVRPERLAFARLAPLLALIPDLHCWPSSERRALVNVIRAKAGRHEAEYLRRLVGLPRLRTFVLGLGASNPG
;
A
#
# COMPACT_ATOMS: atom_id res chain seq x y z
N MET A 1 6.50 16.75 -9.20
CA MET A 1 6.19 15.75 -10.23
C MET A 1 7.50 15.20 -10.75
N LEU A 2 7.59 13.88 -10.92
CA LEU A 2 8.70 13.19 -11.58
C LEU A 2 8.15 12.58 -12.87
N VAL A 3 8.89 12.66 -13.97
CA VAL A 3 8.57 11.91 -15.19
C VAL A 3 9.70 10.92 -15.45
N ALA A 4 9.38 9.63 -15.49
CA ALA A 4 10.36 8.58 -15.75
C ALA A 4 10.06 7.84 -17.05
N SER A 5 11.10 7.63 -17.86
CA SER A 5 11.00 6.77 -19.05
C SER A 5 11.08 5.32 -18.64
N LEU A 6 10.08 4.54 -19.05
CA LEU A 6 10.00 3.11 -18.80
C LEU A 6 10.35 2.29 -20.05
N GLY A 7 10.84 2.92 -21.12
CA GLY A 7 11.26 2.25 -22.36
C GLY A 7 10.11 1.90 -23.30
N ARG A 8 10.43 1.63 -24.57
CA ARG A 8 9.45 1.39 -25.66
C ARG A 8 8.35 2.47 -25.72
N GLY A 9 8.74 3.74 -25.50
CA GLY A 9 7.83 4.87 -25.51
C GLY A 9 6.91 4.99 -24.29
N ILE A 10 7.03 4.11 -23.29
CA ILE A 10 6.24 4.21 -22.06
C ILE A 10 6.90 5.22 -21.12
N GLN A 11 6.10 6.11 -20.54
CA GLN A 11 6.52 7.04 -19.51
C GLN A 11 5.54 6.98 -18.33
N ILE A 12 6.02 7.29 -17.14
CA ILE A 12 5.18 7.50 -15.97
C ILE A 12 5.40 8.92 -15.44
N ALA A 13 4.31 9.69 -15.39
CA ALA A 13 4.27 10.92 -14.62
C ALA A 13 3.81 10.56 -13.20
N TRP A 14 4.64 10.86 -12.21
CA TRP A 14 4.51 10.46 -10.81
C TRP A 14 4.34 11.68 -9.91
N PHE A 15 3.28 11.66 -9.09
CA PHE A 15 2.84 12.80 -8.28
C PHE A 15 2.78 12.41 -6.80
N GLY A 16 3.40 13.23 -5.95
CA GLY A 16 3.22 13.12 -4.50
C GLY A 16 2.02 13.93 -4.04
N VAL A 17 1.45 13.56 -2.89
CA VAL A 17 0.34 14.27 -2.26
C VAL A 17 0.86 15.41 -1.37
N LEU A 18 0.15 16.54 -1.36
CA LEU A 18 0.46 17.67 -0.47
C LEU A 18 0.40 17.24 1.00
N PRO A 19 1.29 17.73 1.88
CA PRO A 19 1.38 17.28 3.27
C PRO A 19 0.04 17.21 4.03
N GLU A 20 -0.82 18.20 3.83
CA GLU A 20 -2.14 18.33 4.45
C GLU A 20 -3.15 17.26 4.01
N HIS A 21 -2.96 16.63 2.85
CA HIS A 21 -3.85 15.61 2.29
C HIS A 21 -3.28 14.19 2.42
N ARG A 22 -2.07 14.03 2.98
CA ARG A 22 -1.46 12.70 3.15
C ARG A 22 -2.24 11.85 4.15
N LEU A 23 -2.40 10.58 3.80
CA LEU A 23 -2.91 9.55 4.71
C LEU A 23 -2.00 9.45 5.94
N PRO A 24 -2.50 9.21 7.16
CA PRO A 24 -1.67 9.15 8.37
C PRO A 24 -0.52 8.14 8.28
N LEU A 25 -0.85 6.87 7.99
CA LEU A 25 0.12 5.78 8.01
C LEU A 25 0.74 5.49 6.64
N ARG A 26 -0.08 5.37 5.59
CA ARG A 26 0.38 5.05 4.24
C ARG A 26 0.93 6.29 3.53
N ALA A 27 1.95 6.13 2.70
CA ALA A 27 2.30 7.13 1.71
C ALA A 27 1.38 6.96 0.50
N LEU A 28 0.98 8.07 -0.14
CA LEU A 28 0.08 8.02 -1.29
C LEU A 28 0.68 8.79 -2.46
N PHE A 29 0.67 8.15 -3.62
CA PHE A 29 1.13 8.75 -4.86
C PHE A 29 0.10 8.54 -5.95
N GLY A 30 -0.11 9.56 -6.77
CA GLY A 30 -0.85 9.43 -8.02
C GLY A 30 0.11 9.22 -9.18
N PHE A 31 -0.38 8.63 -10.27
CA PHE A 31 0.39 8.54 -11.50
C PHE A 31 -0.46 8.55 -12.76
N LEU A 32 0.17 8.97 -13.85
CA LEU A 32 -0.33 8.84 -15.21
C LEU A 32 0.69 8.04 -16.04
N ILE A 33 0.20 7.08 -16.79
CA ILE A 33 0.99 6.28 -17.72
C ILE A 33 0.78 6.85 -19.11
N LEU A 34 1.87 7.15 -19.80
CA LEU A 34 1.86 7.65 -21.17
C LEU A 34 2.54 6.65 -22.11
N LYS A 35 2.05 6.56 -23.34
CA LYS A 35 2.68 5.86 -24.46
C LYS A 35 2.90 6.87 -25.57
N ASN A 36 4.17 7.14 -25.90
CA ASN A 36 4.57 8.13 -26.91
C ASN A 36 3.90 9.50 -26.68
N GLY A 37 3.81 9.93 -25.42
CA GLY A 37 3.16 11.20 -25.03
C GLY A 37 1.64 11.13 -24.89
N VAL A 38 0.98 10.03 -25.26
CA VAL A 38 -0.48 9.88 -25.13
C VAL A 38 -0.82 9.23 -23.78
N PRO A 39 -1.71 9.80 -22.96
CA PRO A 39 -2.20 9.14 -21.74
C PRO A 39 -2.91 7.82 -22.06
N VAL A 40 -2.43 6.71 -21.50
CA VAL A 40 -3.00 5.36 -21.70
C VAL A 40 -3.54 4.73 -20.42
N GLY A 41 -3.17 5.26 -19.26
CA GLY A 41 -3.71 4.80 -17.99
C GLY A 41 -3.32 5.68 -16.82
N TYR A 42 -3.88 5.39 -15.66
CA TYR A 42 -3.69 6.16 -14.44
C TYR A 42 -3.92 5.27 -13.21
N GLY A 43 -3.65 5.82 -12.04
CA GLY A 43 -4.00 5.18 -10.78
C GLY A 43 -3.29 5.85 -9.61
N ASP A 44 -3.35 5.15 -8.48
CA ASP A 44 -2.67 5.52 -7.27
C ASP A 44 -1.86 4.35 -6.70
N ALA A 45 -0.85 4.67 -5.91
CA ALA A 45 -0.09 3.72 -5.15
C ALA A 45 -0.11 4.16 -3.68
N ALA A 46 -0.82 3.40 -2.86
CA ALA A 46 -0.76 3.51 -1.41
C ALA A 46 0.31 2.55 -0.87
N LEU A 47 1.37 3.07 -0.25
CA LEU A 47 2.50 2.29 0.23
C LEU A 47 2.59 2.29 1.75
N LEU A 48 3.01 1.16 2.30
CA LEU A 48 3.36 1.00 3.70
C LEU A 48 4.70 0.24 3.79
N PHE A 49 5.67 0.81 4.50
CA PHE A 49 7.06 0.36 4.49
C PHE A 49 7.60 0.15 3.06
N ASN A 50 7.77 -1.10 2.65
CA ASN A 50 8.29 -1.53 1.36
C ASN A 50 7.26 -2.36 0.58
N TRP A 51 5.97 -2.15 0.76
CA TRP A 51 4.94 -2.79 -0.07
C TRP A 51 3.81 -1.85 -0.44
N ILE A 52 3.10 -2.20 -1.51
CA ILE A 52 1.84 -1.55 -1.87
C ILE A 52 0.70 -2.19 -1.08
N ASP A 53 -0.05 -1.40 -0.33
CA ASP A 53 -1.16 -1.86 0.52
C ASP A 53 -2.52 -1.41 -0.01
N GLY A 54 -3.20 -2.33 -0.72
CA GLY A 54 -4.59 -2.14 -1.14
C GLY A 54 -4.79 -1.03 -2.18
N GLY A 55 -3.71 -0.63 -2.86
CA GLY A 55 -3.70 0.24 -4.03
C GLY A 55 -2.79 -0.37 -5.11
N GLY A 56 -2.35 0.42 -6.10
CA GLY A 56 -1.46 -0.06 -7.16
C GLY A 56 -2.15 -0.86 -8.27
N GLY A 57 -3.47 -0.87 -8.29
CA GLY A 57 -4.22 -1.18 -9.51
C GLY A 57 -3.89 -0.13 -10.57
N ILE A 58 -3.64 -0.58 -11.80
CA ILE A 58 -3.54 0.34 -12.94
C ILE A 58 -4.89 0.34 -13.65
N SER A 59 -5.43 1.53 -13.88
CA SER A 59 -6.59 1.71 -14.75
C SER A 59 -6.08 2.08 -16.13
N ILE A 60 -6.16 1.13 -17.06
CA ILE A 60 -5.91 1.39 -18.48
C ILE A 60 -7.22 1.84 -19.12
N PHE A 61 -7.20 2.92 -19.90
CA PHE A 61 -8.39 3.39 -20.61
C PHE A 61 -8.86 2.36 -21.63
N ASP A 62 -10.18 2.26 -21.84
CA ASP A 62 -10.79 1.24 -22.70
C ASP A 62 -10.17 1.14 -24.08
N ALA A 63 -9.87 2.29 -24.70
CA ALA A 63 -9.23 2.37 -26.02
C ALA A 63 -7.84 1.69 -26.09
N PHE A 64 -7.20 1.44 -24.95
CA PHE A 64 -5.87 0.83 -24.85
C PHE A 64 -5.87 -0.51 -24.10
N ARG A 65 -7.04 -1.06 -23.74
CA ARG A 65 -7.17 -2.39 -23.15
C ARG A 65 -6.88 -3.48 -24.20
N ASN A 66 -6.48 -4.68 -23.75
CA ASN A 66 -6.11 -5.84 -24.58
C ASN A 66 -4.84 -5.70 -25.44
N GLY A 67 -4.11 -4.58 -25.32
CA GLY A 67 -2.79 -4.40 -25.94
C GLY A 67 -1.66 -4.78 -24.98
N GLU A 68 -0.72 -3.85 -24.78
CA GLU A 68 0.49 -4.05 -23.98
C GLU A 68 0.27 -3.96 -22.45
N SER A 69 -0.96 -4.13 -21.95
CA SER A 69 -1.33 -3.84 -20.54
C SER A 69 -0.48 -4.63 -19.52
N MET A 70 -0.18 -5.91 -19.79
CA MET A 70 0.71 -6.70 -18.93
C MET A 70 2.16 -6.18 -18.96
N PHE A 71 2.65 -5.76 -20.13
CA PHE A 71 3.99 -5.19 -20.26
C PHE A 71 4.08 -3.83 -19.54
N ILE A 72 3.07 -2.98 -19.71
CA ILE A 72 2.94 -1.71 -18.99
C ILE A 72 2.97 -1.95 -17.47
N PHE A 73 2.17 -2.90 -16.98
CA PHE A 73 2.15 -3.25 -15.56
C PHE A 73 3.53 -3.75 -15.07
N TYR A 74 4.18 -4.62 -15.82
CA TYR A 74 5.53 -5.10 -15.48
C TYR A 74 6.53 -3.94 -15.36
N ARG A 75 6.50 -3.00 -16.31
CA ARG A 75 7.39 -1.81 -16.28
C ARG A 75 7.04 -0.86 -15.13
N PHE A 76 5.76 -0.72 -14.81
CA PHE A 76 5.31 0.03 -13.63
C PHE A 76 5.84 -0.60 -12.33
N VAL A 77 5.71 -1.92 -12.16
CA VAL A 77 6.24 -2.64 -10.99
C VAL A 77 7.77 -2.50 -10.92
N ALA A 78 8.48 -2.62 -12.05
CA ALA A 78 9.92 -2.43 -12.10
C ALA A 78 10.33 -1.01 -11.67
N PHE A 79 9.58 0.01 -12.11
CA PHE A 79 9.79 1.39 -11.67
C PHE A 79 9.63 1.52 -10.15
N LEU A 80 8.54 1.01 -9.57
CA LEU A 80 8.33 1.09 -8.12
C LEU A 80 9.39 0.32 -7.33
N TYR A 81 9.82 -0.84 -7.83
CA TYR A 81 10.87 -1.64 -7.22
C TYR A 81 12.18 -0.85 -7.13
N GLN A 82 12.56 -0.18 -8.21
CA GLN A 82 13.80 0.62 -8.28
C GLN A 82 13.68 1.97 -7.56
N HIS A 83 12.54 2.67 -7.72
CA HIS A 83 12.36 4.02 -7.21
C HIS A 83 12.02 4.07 -5.72
N LEU A 84 11.21 3.14 -5.23
CA LEU A 84 10.69 3.12 -3.86
C LEU A 84 11.16 1.91 -3.05
N GLY A 85 11.84 0.95 -3.68
CA GLY A 85 12.34 -0.24 -2.99
C GLY A 85 11.20 -1.18 -2.56
N ILE A 86 10.08 -1.22 -3.28
CA ILE A 86 9.00 -2.15 -2.94
C ILE A 86 9.48 -3.61 -3.06
N ARG A 87 8.88 -4.50 -2.25
CA ARG A 87 9.18 -5.92 -2.14
C ARG A 87 7.94 -6.80 -2.23
N ALA A 88 6.77 -6.19 -2.14
CA ALA A 88 5.50 -6.88 -2.24
C ALA A 88 4.40 -5.94 -2.74
N ILE A 89 3.34 -6.53 -3.27
CA ILE A 89 2.14 -5.83 -3.72
C ILE A 89 0.92 -6.59 -3.23
N HIS A 90 0.01 -5.86 -2.58
CA HIS A 90 -1.33 -6.30 -2.22
C HIS A 90 -2.35 -5.51 -3.04
N ILE A 91 -3.06 -6.21 -3.93
CA ILE A 91 -4.18 -5.66 -4.71
C ILE A 91 -5.48 -5.88 -3.94
N SER A 92 -6.32 -4.85 -3.88
CA SER A 92 -7.55 -4.89 -3.10
C SER A 92 -8.59 -5.84 -3.72
N ARG A 93 -9.55 -6.29 -2.91
CA ARG A 93 -10.70 -7.07 -3.40
C ARG A 93 -11.56 -6.30 -4.40
N TRP A 94 -11.63 -4.98 -4.28
CA TRP A 94 -12.40 -4.12 -5.19
C TRP A 94 -11.79 -4.12 -6.60
N ASP A 95 -10.45 -4.01 -6.69
CA ASP A 95 -9.73 -3.96 -7.97
C ASP A 95 -9.84 -5.25 -8.78
N ILE A 96 -10.14 -6.37 -8.12
CA ILE A 96 -10.29 -7.69 -8.77
C ILE A 96 -11.75 -8.11 -8.99
N GLY A 97 -12.72 -7.34 -8.49
CA GLY A 97 -14.15 -7.53 -8.81
C GLY A 97 -15.14 -7.57 -7.64
N HIS A 98 -14.71 -7.49 -6.38
CA HIS A 98 -15.64 -7.50 -5.25
C HIS A 98 -16.47 -6.20 -5.19
N ASN A 99 -17.78 -6.33 -5.37
CA ASN A 99 -18.72 -5.21 -5.53
C ASN A 99 -18.34 -4.27 -6.68
N ASN A 100 -17.55 -4.77 -7.64
CA ASN A 100 -17.08 -4.02 -8.80
C ASN A 100 -17.35 -4.83 -10.08
N PRO A 101 -18.51 -4.63 -10.74
CA PRO A 101 -18.86 -5.34 -11.97
C PRO A 101 -17.82 -5.16 -13.08
N GLU A 102 -17.20 -3.98 -13.20
CA GLU A 102 -16.17 -3.72 -14.20
C GLU A 102 -14.92 -4.60 -13.99
N GLY A 103 -14.53 -4.82 -12.73
CA GLY A 103 -13.42 -5.73 -12.39
C GLY A 103 -13.70 -7.18 -12.78
N ILE A 104 -14.96 -7.61 -12.64
CA ILE A 104 -15.41 -8.94 -13.08
C ILE A 104 -15.41 -9.04 -14.61
N ASP A 105 -16.00 -8.06 -15.29
CA ASP A 105 -16.19 -8.07 -16.75
C ASP A 105 -14.87 -7.93 -17.51
N SER A 106 -13.92 -7.16 -16.96
CA SER A 106 -12.55 -7.04 -17.50
C SER A 106 -11.69 -8.29 -17.26
N GLY A 107 -12.11 -9.20 -16.37
CA GLY A 107 -11.30 -10.36 -15.98
C GLY A 107 -10.06 -9.99 -15.17
N ALA A 108 -10.11 -8.90 -14.40
CA ALA A 108 -8.99 -8.36 -13.63
C ALA A 108 -8.32 -9.41 -12.72
N PHE A 109 -9.10 -10.29 -12.09
CA PHE A 109 -8.57 -11.41 -11.31
C PHE A 109 -7.54 -12.24 -12.10
N TRP A 110 -7.88 -12.64 -13.32
CA TRP A 110 -6.99 -13.46 -14.15
C TRP A 110 -5.81 -12.69 -14.72
N PHE A 111 -5.96 -11.37 -14.93
CA PHE A 111 -4.85 -10.50 -15.28
C PHE A 111 -3.77 -10.54 -14.18
N TYR A 112 -4.14 -10.28 -12.92
CA TYR A 112 -3.19 -10.33 -11.81
C TYR A 112 -2.70 -11.76 -11.53
N TYR A 113 -3.56 -12.78 -11.66
CA TYR A 113 -3.15 -14.17 -11.46
C TYR A 113 -2.02 -14.59 -12.42
N ARG A 114 -2.08 -14.19 -13.69
CA ARG A 114 -1.03 -14.45 -14.69
C ARG A 114 0.28 -13.72 -14.38
N LEU A 115 0.20 -12.59 -13.69
CA LEU A 115 1.35 -11.82 -13.20
C LEU A 115 1.96 -12.39 -11.91
N GLY A 116 1.48 -13.55 -11.44
CA GLY A 116 2.03 -14.24 -10.27
C GLY A 116 1.31 -13.93 -8.95
N PHE A 117 0.32 -13.04 -8.96
CA PHE A 117 -0.47 -12.76 -7.77
C PHE A 117 -1.32 -13.97 -7.38
N ARG A 118 -1.49 -14.17 -6.08
CA ARG A 118 -2.32 -15.27 -5.54
C ARG A 118 -3.31 -14.74 -4.49
N PRO A 119 -4.52 -15.31 -4.40
CA PRO A 119 -5.45 -14.98 -3.32
C PRO A 119 -4.80 -15.18 -1.95
N LYS A 120 -5.18 -14.37 -0.96
CA LYS A 120 -4.65 -14.50 0.41
C LYS A 120 -4.98 -15.84 1.07
N HIS A 121 -6.16 -16.40 0.83
CA HIS A 121 -6.64 -17.61 1.49
C HIS A 121 -6.33 -18.88 0.68
N GLU A 122 -5.89 -19.94 1.37
CA GLU A 122 -5.48 -21.20 0.75
C GLU A 122 -6.62 -21.92 0.00
N GLU A 123 -7.85 -21.83 0.51
CA GLU A 123 -9.02 -22.38 -0.19
C GLU A 123 -9.23 -21.70 -1.56
N LEU A 124 -9.13 -20.38 -1.61
CA LEU A 124 -9.28 -19.61 -2.84
C LEU A 124 -8.09 -19.78 -3.78
N ARG A 125 -6.88 -20.04 -3.26
CA ARG A 125 -5.73 -20.46 -4.07
C ARG A 125 -6.00 -21.79 -4.77
N ARG A 126 -6.54 -22.79 -4.06
CA ARG A 126 -6.92 -24.09 -4.63
C ARG A 126 -8.03 -23.94 -5.67
N LEU A 127 -9.04 -23.11 -5.40
CA LEU A 127 -10.10 -22.80 -6.37
C LEU A 127 -9.52 -22.17 -7.64
N ALA A 128 -8.69 -21.13 -7.49
CA ALA A 128 -8.06 -20.44 -8.61
C ALA A 128 -7.17 -21.39 -9.42
N ALA A 129 -6.41 -22.29 -8.78
CA ALA A 129 -5.57 -23.25 -9.47
C ALA A 129 -6.39 -24.24 -10.33
N ARG A 130 -7.49 -24.79 -9.79
CA ARG A 130 -8.39 -25.68 -10.55
C ARG A 130 -9.04 -24.96 -11.73
N GLU A 131 -9.54 -23.75 -11.48
CA GLU A 131 -10.19 -22.95 -12.51
C GLU A 131 -9.19 -22.55 -13.63
N TYR A 132 -7.95 -22.22 -13.27
CA TYR A 132 -6.90 -21.92 -14.24
C TYR A 132 -6.49 -23.14 -15.07
N GLN A 133 -6.53 -24.36 -14.51
CA GLN A 133 -6.31 -25.58 -15.29
C GLN A 133 -7.39 -25.75 -16.37
N LEU A 134 -8.67 -25.48 -16.05
CA LEU A 134 -9.75 -25.50 -17.04
C LEU A 134 -9.52 -24.48 -18.16
N ILE A 135 -9.12 -23.26 -17.82
CA ILE A 135 -8.75 -22.21 -18.79
C ILE A 135 -7.63 -22.68 -19.72
N ARG A 136 -6.64 -23.43 -19.21
CA ARG A 136 -5.53 -23.94 -20.02
C ARG A 136 -5.91 -25.13 -20.91
N GLN A 137 -6.83 -25.97 -20.46
CA GLN A 137 -7.19 -27.21 -21.15
C GLN A 137 -8.31 -27.04 -22.17
N LYS A 138 -9.29 -26.19 -21.89
CA LYS A 138 -10.51 -26.05 -22.69
C LYS A 138 -10.46 -24.78 -23.54
N ARG A 139 -10.35 -24.93 -24.85
CA ARG A 139 -10.40 -23.80 -25.79
C ARG A 139 -11.72 -23.05 -25.63
N GLY A 140 -11.65 -21.72 -25.46
CA GLY A 140 -12.81 -20.85 -25.31
C GLY A 140 -13.45 -20.82 -23.91
N TYR A 141 -12.93 -21.61 -22.96
CA TYR A 141 -13.46 -21.59 -21.60
C TYR A 141 -13.19 -20.24 -20.92
N ARG A 142 -14.24 -19.71 -20.28
CA ARG A 142 -14.16 -18.56 -19.38
C ARG A 142 -14.81 -18.93 -18.06
N SER A 143 -14.19 -18.49 -16.97
CA SER A 143 -14.78 -18.58 -15.65
C SER A 143 -16.15 -17.91 -15.61
N SER A 144 -17.10 -18.53 -14.92
CA SER A 144 -18.40 -17.92 -14.70
C SER A 144 -18.28 -16.66 -13.85
N ARG A 145 -19.21 -15.72 -14.00
CA ARG A 145 -19.33 -14.53 -13.13
C ARG A 145 -19.35 -14.93 -11.65
N LYS A 146 -20.14 -15.95 -11.28
CA LYS A 146 -20.21 -16.49 -9.91
C LYS A 146 -18.85 -16.97 -9.39
N THR A 147 -18.06 -17.63 -10.23
CA THR A 147 -16.70 -18.06 -9.85
C THR A 147 -15.80 -16.85 -9.59
N LEU A 148 -15.84 -15.84 -10.47
CA LEU A 148 -15.04 -14.62 -10.33
C LEU A 148 -15.44 -13.83 -9.08
N GLU A 149 -16.73 -13.73 -8.77
CA GLU A 149 -17.24 -13.10 -7.54
C GLU A 149 -16.78 -13.84 -6.28
N SER A 150 -16.73 -15.17 -6.32
CA SER A 150 -16.19 -15.99 -5.23
C SER A 150 -14.68 -15.79 -5.05
N LEU A 151 -13.93 -15.80 -6.16
CA LEU A 151 -12.48 -15.57 -6.16
C LEU A 151 -12.10 -14.16 -5.69
N SER A 152 -12.97 -13.18 -5.90
CA SER A 152 -12.74 -11.78 -5.54
C SER A 152 -13.05 -11.45 -4.08
N GLN A 153 -13.55 -12.39 -3.27
CA GLN A 153 -13.89 -12.11 -1.87
C GLN A 153 -12.70 -11.64 -1.02
N VAL A 154 -11.48 -12.00 -1.42
CA VAL A 154 -10.23 -11.57 -0.78
C VAL A 154 -9.28 -10.97 -1.81
N GLY A 155 -8.47 -10.01 -1.37
CA GLY A 155 -7.42 -9.43 -2.22
C GLY A 155 -6.36 -10.45 -2.65
N MET A 156 -5.51 -10.04 -3.59
CA MET A 156 -4.42 -10.86 -4.10
C MET A 156 -3.07 -10.26 -3.72
N PHE A 157 -2.07 -11.12 -3.59
CA PHE A 157 -0.73 -10.76 -3.13
C PHE A 157 0.35 -11.35 -4.04
N VAL A 158 1.45 -10.61 -4.22
CA VAL A 158 2.69 -11.11 -4.83
C VAL A 158 3.91 -10.57 -4.06
N GLY A 159 4.90 -11.44 -3.82
CA GLY A 159 6.24 -11.05 -3.40
C GLY A 159 7.14 -10.86 -4.62
N LEU A 160 7.96 -9.81 -4.63
CA LEU A 160 8.85 -9.47 -5.74
C LEU A 160 10.24 -10.11 -5.61
N ASP A 161 10.65 -10.44 -4.38
CA ASP A 161 11.85 -11.22 -4.08
C ASP A 161 11.45 -12.67 -3.70
N LYS A 162 12.44 -13.57 -3.56
CA LYS A 162 12.19 -14.94 -3.09
C LYS A 162 11.70 -14.91 -1.64
N GLY A 163 10.48 -15.41 -1.42
CA GLY A 163 9.85 -15.50 -0.10
C GLY A 163 8.73 -14.49 0.06
N ILE A 164 7.55 -14.98 0.45
CA ILE A 164 6.42 -14.12 0.82
C ILE A 164 6.54 -13.87 2.33
N ASP A 165 6.70 -12.61 2.72
CA ASP A 165 6.52 -12.20 4.12
C ASP A 165 5.04 -12.42 4.50
N SER A 166 4.76 -13.52 5.20
CA SER A 166 3.40 -13.93 5.56
C SER A 166 2.71 -12.89 6.45
N SER A 167 3.47 -12.11 7.22
CA SER A 167 2.93 -11.02 8.04
C SER A 167 2.37 -9.88 7.18
N VAL A 168 3.01 -9.58 6.06
CA VAL A 168 2.50 -8.60 5.07
C VAL A 168 1.27 -9.16 4.36
N GLN A 169 1.23 -10.47 4.10
CA GLN A 169 0.07 -11.11 3.47
C GLN A 169 -1.17 -11.05 4.37
N ASP A 170 -1.04 -11.29 5.68
CA ASP A 170 -2.15 -11.24 6.65
C ASP A 170 -2.56 -9.82 7.07
N PHE A 171 -1.75 -8.82 6.72
CA PHE A 171 -1.97 -7.44 7.14
C PHE A 171 -3.24 -6.80 6.54
N GLU A 172 -4.01 -6.11 7.38
CA GLU A 172 -5.12 -5.23 7.01
C GLU A 172 -4.98 -3.83 7.65
N THR A 173 -4.75 -2.79 6.83
CA THR A 173 -4.70 -1.39 7.32
C THR A 173 -5.96 -0.97 8.08
N ARG A 174 -7.15 -1.48 7.69
CA ARG A 174 -8.41 -1.17 8.37
C ARG A 174 -8.35 -1.48 9.87
N ARG A 175 -7.71 -2.58 10.26
CA ARG A 175 -7.59 -2.99 11.66
C ARG A 175 -6.69 -2.03 12.45
N VAL A 176 -5.63 -1.52 11.82
CA VAL A 176 -4.78 -0.47 12.40
C VAL A 176 -5.59 0.81 12.59
N SER A 177 -6.31 1.25 11.55
CA SER A 177 -7.16 2.44 11.60
C SER A 177 -8.25 2.35 12.67
N GLN A 178 -8.87 1.18 12.85
CA GLN A 178 -9.89 0.97 13.88
C GLN A 178 -9.33 1.13 15.30
N ARG A 179 -8.17 0.53 15.59
CA ARG A 179 -7.53 0.66 16.91
C ARG A 179 -7.05 2.08 17.19
N ALA A 180 -6.38 2.70 16.23
CA ALA A 180 -5.94 4.10 16.34
C ALA A 180 -7.13 5.06 16.46
N GLY A 181 -8.23 4.80 15.74
CA GLY A 181 -9.47 5.56 15.82
C GLY A 181 -10.15 5.44 17.18
N ALA A 182 -10.20 4.23 17.76
CA ALA A 182 -10.76 4.01 19.10
C ALA A 182 -10.00 4.82 20.17
N LEU A 183 -8.66 4.85 20.11
CA LEU A 183 -7.85 5.69 21.02
C LEU A 183 -8.09 7.19 20.78
N SER A 184 -8.17 7.61 19.51
CA SER A 184 -8.41 9.01 19.15
C SER A 184 -9.76 9.54 19.63
N ALA A 185 -10.75 8.66 19.78
CA ALA A 185 -12.08 9.02 20.28
C ALA A 185 -12.10 9.23 21.81
N GLN A 186 -11.09 8.73 22.53
CA GLN A 186 -11.03 8.75 24.01
C GLN A 186 -10.12 9.85 24.56
N ILE A 187 -9.20 10.38 23.74
CA ILE A 187 -8.17 11.31 24.19
C ILE A 187 -8.08 12.48 23.21
N GLU A 188 -8.09 13.71 23.74
CA GLU A 188 -7.86 14.91 22.94
C GLU A 188 -6.49 14.87 22.24
N SER A 189 -6.46 15.25 20.97
CA SER A 189 -5.26 15.16 20.13
C SER A 189 -4.05 15.90 20.72
N GLU A 190 -4.24 17.10 21.28
CA GLU A 190 -3.16 17.87 21.90
C GLU A 190 -2.61 17.20 23.17
N LYS A 191 -3.49 16.62 24.01
CA LYS A 191 -3.07 15.87 25.19
C LYS A 191 -2.23 14.64 24.80
N LEU A 192 -2.71 13.88 23.82
CA LEU A 192 -1.99 12.70 23.30
C LEU A 192 -0.63 13.08 22.72
N MET A 193 -0.56 14.18 21.96
CA MET A 193 0.70 14.69 21.43
C MET A 193 1.66 15.12 22.54
N ALA A 194 1.18 15.76 23.61
CA ALA A 194 2.01 16.15 24.74
C ALA A 194 2.62 14.95 25.47
N GLU A 195 1.81 13.91 25.73
CA GLU A 195 2.26 12.66 26.35
C GLU A 195 3.31 11.95 25.50
N LEU A 196 3.03 11.77 24.20
CA LEU A 196 3.99 11.15 23.28
C LEU A 196 5.26 11.97 23.10
N ALA A 197 5.15 13.30 23.06
CA ALA A 197 6.28 14.19 22.92
C ALA A 197 7.25 14.05 24.11
N SER A 198 6.73 13.84 25.32
CA SER A 198 7.53 13.52 26.51
C SER A 198 8.28 12.19 26.32
N ILE A 199 7.58 11.15 25.85
CA ILE A 199 8.15 9.81 25.62
C ILE A 199 9.27 9.85 24.56
N ILE A 200 9.04 10.51 23.42
CA ILE A 200 10.01 10.57 22.31
C ILE A 200 11.06 11.67 22.46
N GLY A 201 11.02 12.46 23.54
CA GLY A 201 12.02 13.47 23.88
C GLY A 201 11.93 14.78 23.08
N VAL A 202 10.74 15.18 22.64
CA VAL A 202 10.51 16.42 21.88
C VAL A 202 9.84 17.47 22.75
N LYS A 203 10.56 18.55 23.08
CA LYS A 203 10.01 19.63 23.93
C LYS A 203 9.27 20.72 23.14
N ASN A 204 9.63 20.94 21.89
CA ASN A 204 9.22 22.10 21.10
C ASN A 204 8.23 21.77 19.97
N TRP A 205 7.48 20.66 20.05
CA TRP A 205 6.55 20.26 18.98
C TRP A 205 5.47 21.29 18.69
N ARG A 206 5.11 22.15 19.66
CA ARG A 206 4.14 23.23 19.49
C ARG A 206 4.60 24.30 18.50
N THR A 207 5.93 24.54 18.43
CA THR A 207 6.54 25.51 17.52
C THR A 207 6.95 24.91 16.18
N TRP A 208 6.69 23.60 15.97
CA TRP A 208 6.89 23.00 14.66
C TRP A 208 5.99 23.65 13.61
N VAL A 209 6.46 23.68 12.37
CA VAL A 209 5.67 24.18 11.24
C VAL A 209 4.38 23.37 11.10
N ARG A 210 3.31 24.02 10.60
CA ARG A 210 1.97 23.43 10.52
C ARG A 210 1.94 22.01 9.90
N PRO A 211 2.65 21.71 8.79
CA PRO A 211 2.68 20.36 8.23
C PRO A 211 3.25 19.30 9.18
N GLU A 212 4.34 19.61 9.90
CA GLU A 212 4.97 18.69 10.86
C GLU A 212 4.05 18.45 12.06
N ARG A 213 3.42 19.51 12.57
CA ARG A 213 2.47 19.39 13.69
C ARG A 213 1.25 18.57 13.30
N LEU A 214 0.74 18.73 12.08
CA LEU A 214 -0.35 17.92 11.54
C LEU A 214 0.05 16.45 11.34
N ALA A 215 1.25 16.19 10.81
CA ALA A 215 1.77 14.83 10.69
C ALA A 215 1.92 14.15 12.05
N PHE A 216 2.40 14.89 13.05
CA PHE A 216 2.51 14.38 14.42
C PHE A 216 1.12 14.06 15.00
N ALA A 217 0.15 14.98 14.89
CA ALA A 217 -1.22 14.75 15.34
C ALA A 217 -1.86 13.51 14.71
N ARG A 218 -1.63 13.28 13.40
CA ARG A 218 -2.18 12.13 12.66
C ARG A 218 -1.52 10.81 13.00
N LEU A 219 -0.22 10.81 13.29
CA LEU A 219 0.53 9.60 13.66
C LEU A 219 0.44 9.27 15.16
N ALA A 220 0.16 10.27 16.01
CA ALA A 220 0.12 10.11 17.46
C ALA A 220 -0.77 8.94 17.93
N PRO A 221 -2.01 8.76 17.46
CA PRO A 221 -2.85 7.65 17.88
C PRO A 221 -2.26 6.27 17.56
N LEU A 222 -1.50 6.13 16.48
CA LEU A 222 -0.80 4.88 16.18
C LEU A 222 0.39 4.65 17.11
N LEU A 223 1.20 5.69 17.33
CA LEU A 223 2.40 5.59 18.16
C LEU A 223 2.08 5.36 19.64
N ALA A 224 0.97 5.90 20.13
CA ALA A 224 0.52 5.70 21.50
C ALA A 224 0.01 4.28 21.78
N LEU A 225 -0.29 3.48 20.75
CA LEU A 225 -0.61 2.06 20.93
C LEU A 225 0.63 1.22 21.27
N ILE A 226 1.85 1.75 21.11
CA ILE A 226 3.11 1.03 21.39
C ILE A 226 3.36 1.05 22.92
N PRO A 227 3.14 -0.05 23.65
CA PRO A 227 3.19 -0.03 25.11
C PRO A 227 4.60 0.22 25.67
N ASP A 228 5.61 -0.29 24.99
CA ASP A 228 7.01 -0.23 25.42
C ASP A 228 7.78 0.95 24.82
N LEU A 229 7.11 1.92 24.17
CA LEU A 229 7.79 3.02 23.44
C LEU A 229 8.78 3.81 24.32
N HIS A 230 8.46 3.95 25.60
CA HIS A 230 9.31 4.61 26.60
C HIS A 230 10.62 3.85 26.88
N CYS A 231 10.65 2.53 26.66
CA CYS A 231 11.82 1.68 26.80
C CYS A 231 12.68 1.60 25.52
N TRP A 232 12.22 2.16 24.39
CA TRP A 232 12.98 2.08 23.14
C TRP A 232 14.31 2.84 23.24
N PRO A 233 15.37 2.41 22.52
CA PRO A 233 16.63 3.16 22.48
C PRO A 233 16.43 4.62 22.05
N SER A 234 17.19 5.54 22.65
CA SER A 234 17.14 6.97 22.28
C SER A 234 17.39 7.22 20.79
N SER A 235 18.18 6.36 20.14
CA SER A 235 18.40 6.38 18.69
C SER A 235 17.11 6.09 17.90
N GLU A 236 16.34 5.07 18.29
CA GLU A 236 15.07 4.71 17.66
C GLU A 236 13.98 5.76 17.90
N ARG A 237 13.89 6.31 19.12
CA ARG A 237 12.95 7.42 19.41
C ARG A 237 13.26 8.67 18.57
N ARG A 238 14.55 9.02 18.41
CA ARG A 238 14.95 10.09 17.48
C ARG A 238 14.62 9.76 16.03
N ALA A 239 14.77 8.50 15.63
CA ALA A 239 14.40 8.06 14.28
C ALA A 239 12.88 8.15 14.04
N LEU A 240 12.03 7.89 15.06
CA LEU A 240 10.58 8.15 14.98
C LEU A 240 10.27 9.63 14.74
N VAL A 241 10.95 10.55 15.45
CA VAL A 241 10.81 12.00 15.22
C VAL A 241 11.16 12.35 13.78
N ASN A 242 12.22 11.77 13.23
CA ASN A 242 12.60 11.97 11.83
C ASN A 242 11.57 11.40 10.85
N VAL A 243 10.91 10.29 11.17
CA VAL A 243 9.80 9.74 10.38
C VAL A 243 8.61 10.70 10.38
N ILE A 244 8.23 11.24 11.53
CA ILE A 244 7.13 12.21 11.64
C ILE A 244 7.42 13.47 10.80
N ARG A 245 8.64 14.02 10.88
CA ARG A 245 9.02 15.18 10.08
C ARG A 245 9.09 14.87 8.59
N ALA A 246 9.63 13.70 8.21
CA ALA A 246 9.66 13.29 6.82
C ALA A 246 8.25 13.09 6.24
N LYS A 247 7.27 12.70 7.06
CA LYS A 247 5.86 12.63 6.66
C LYS A 247 5.28 13.99 6.26
N ALA A 248 5.80 15.07 6.81
CA ALA A 248 5.46 16.44 6.44
C ALA A 248 6.37 17.05 5.36
N GLY A 249 7.51 16.41 5.07
CA GLY A 249 8.52 16.90 4.15
C GLY A 249 8.03 16.98 2.70
N ARG A 250 8.82 17.65 1.84
CA ARG A 250 8.46 17.86 0.42
C ARG A 250 8.22 16.56 -0.34
N HIS A 251 8.98 15.50 -0.06
CA HIS A 251 8.92 14.22 -0.76
C HIS A 251 8.54 13.08 0.20
N GLU A 252 7.32 12.57 0.08
CA GLU A 252 6.82 11.47 0.94
C GLU A 252 7.60 10.16 0.74
N ALA A 253 8.37 10.02 -0.34
CA ALA A 253 9.30 8.89 -0.51
C ALA A 253 10.40 8.86 0.57
N GLU A 254 10.77 10.00 1.17
CA GLU A 254 11.68 10.03 2.32
C GLU A 254 11.05 9.43 3.57
N TYR A 255 9.75 9.67 3.79
CA TYR A 255 9.00 9.05 4.87
C TYR A 255 9.06 7.52 4.75
N LEU A 256 8.80 6.96 3.57
CA LEU A 256 8.89 5.50 3.34
C LEU A 256 10.29 4.95 3.63
N ARG A 257 11.35 5.59 3.09
CA ARG A 257 12.73 5.15 3.32
C ARG A 257 13.11 5.13 4.80
N ARG A 258 12.70 6.15 5.56
CA ARG A 258 12.94 6.20 7.01
C ARG A 258 12.09 5.19 7.77
N LEU A 259 10.84 4.99 7.35
CA LEU A 259 9.91 4.05 7.96
C LEU A 259 10.42 2.60 7.83
N VAL A 260 11.00 2.22 6.68
CA VAL A 260 11.65 0.91 6.47
C VAL A 260 12.82 0.69 7.44
N GLY A 261 13.52 1.76 7.86
CA GLY A 261 14.62 1.69 8.81
C GLY A 261 14.22 1.47 10.28
N LEU A 262 12.93 1.27 10.57
CA LEU A 262 12.41 1.02 11.92
C LEU A 262 11.78 -0.38 12.03
N PRO A 263 12.59 -1.45 12.18
CA PRO A 263 12.09 -2.82 12.21
C PRO A 263 11.15 -3.08 13.38
N ARG A 264 11.41 -2.49 14.55
CA ARG A 264 10.52 -2.62 15.73
C ARG A 264 9.14 -2.02 15.47
N LEU A 265 9.10 -0.82 14.86
CA LEU A 265 7.84 -0.21 14.43
C LEU A 265 7.13 -1.06 13.37
N ARG A 266 7.87 -1.62 12.42
CA ARG A 266 7.34 -2.52 11.39
C ARG A 266 6.64 -3.72 12.02
N THR A 267 7.32 -4.43 12.91
CA THR A 267 6.75 -5.60 13.62
C THR A 267 5.49 -5.21 14.39
N PHE A 268 5.52 -4.09 15.11
CA PHE A 268 4.37 -3.61 15.86
C PHE A 268 3.17 -3.29 14.95
N VAL A 269 3.38 -2.52 13.88
CA VAL A 269 2.31 -2.15 12.92
C VAL A 269 1.75 -3.40 12.23
N LEU A 270 2.59 -4.35 11.86
CA LEU A 270 2.15 -5.63 11.28
C LEU A 270 1.29 -6.43 12.27
N GLY A 271 1.68 -6.49 13.55
CA GLY A 271 0.90 -7.11 14.62
C GLY A 271 -0.47 -6.45 14.82
N LEU A 272 -0.53 -5.11 14.75
CA LEU A 272 -1.81 -4.40 14.74
C LEU A 272 -2.66 -4.73 13.51
N GLY A 273 -2.06 -4.96 12.34
CA GLY A 273 -2.80 -5.31 11.13
C GLY A 273 -3.20 -6.80 11.03
N ALA A 274 -2.66 -7.66 11.88
CA ALA A 274 -2.86 -9.10 11.84
C ALA A 274 -4.27 -9.53 12.26
N SER A 275 -4.66 -10.74 11.84
CA SER A 275 -5.98 -11.32 12.10
C SER A 275 -6.15 -11.70 13.57
N ASN A 276 -5.06 -12.14 14.21
CA ASN A 276 -4.95 -12.32 15.65
C ASN A 276 -3.85 -11.38 16.15
N PRO A 277 -4.19 -10.23 16.78
CA PRO A 277 -3.20 -9.45 17.50
C PRO A 277 -2.73 -10.30 18.68
N GLY A 278 -1.50 -10.81 18.61
CA GLY A 278 -0.83 -11.39 19.77
C GLY A 278 -0.58 -10.36 20.85
#